data_AF-A0A532F2A9-F1
#
_entry.id   AF-A0A532F2A9-F1
#
_cell.length_a   1.000
_cell.length_b   1.000
_cell.length_c   1.000
_cell.angle_alpha   90.00
_cell.angle_beta   90.00
_cell.angle_gamma   90.00
#
_symmetry.space_group_name_H-M   'P 1'
#
loop_
_entity.id
_entity.type
_entity.pdbx_description
1 polymer ?
#
loop_
_entity_poly.entity_id
_entity_poly.type
_entity_poly.pdbx_seq_one_letter_code
_entity_poly.pdbx_strand_id
1 'polypeptide(L)'
;MTIQNGASVSASSAGPGNAGNTFINAGQQLDVLDSPNAITTQAARASGGNIDIRAIDRVRLVNSSISTSVLSADGSGGNIFIDPKVVILEGSNVTAQAVEGAGGNITFVTPLFLACRARAEDQRHGPPWSRLRARQMFCHFDD
;
A
#
# COMPACT_ATOMS: atom_id res chain seq x y z
N MET A 1 -6.49 9.68 12.75
CA MET A 1 -7.57 9.05 11.97
C MET A 1 -7.38 7.54 11.99
N THR A 2 -8.45 6.76 12.03
CA THR A 2 -8.37 5.29 12.00
C THR A 2 -9.35 4.72 10.98
N ILE A 3 -8.89 3.79 10.15
CA ILE A 3 -9.69 2.96 9.24
C ILE A 3 -9.51 1.52 9.72
N GLN A 4 -10.58 0.83 10.09
CA GLN A 4 -10.45 -0.51 10.64
C GLN A 4 -11.65 -1.41 10.33
N ASN A 5 -11.47 -2.72 10.52
CA ASN A 5 -12.53 -3.73 10.41
C ASN A 5 -13.24 -3.71 9.05
N GLY A 6 -12.46 -3.63 7.97
CA GLY A 6 -12.99 -3.60 6.60
C GLY A 6 -13.56 -2.25 6.15
N ALA A 7 -13.45 -1.18 6.96
CA ALA A 7 -13.79 0.16 6.52
C ALA A 7 -12.96 0.56 5.30
N SER A 8 -13.55 1.33 4.39
CA SER A 8 -12.89 1.71 3.14
C SER A 8 -13.24 3.12 2.65
N VAL A 9 -12.30 3.68 1.90
CA VAL A 9 -12.43 4.92 1.12
C VAL A 9 -12.15 4.56 -0.33
N SER A 10 -13.08 4.83 -1.23
CA SER A 10 -12.92 4.45 -2.64
C SER A 10 -13.34 5.54 -3.61
N ALA A 11 -12.66 5.58 -4.75
CA ALA A 11 -13.10 6.33 -5.93
C ALA A 11 -13.04 5.45 -7.16
N SER A 12 -14.00 5.56 -8.07
CA SER A 12 -14.00 4.74 -9.28
C SER A 12 -14.59 5.43 -10.49
N SER A 13 -14.22 4.95 -11.68
CA SER A 13 -14.80 5.33 -12.96
C SER A 13 -15.10 4.09 -13.78
N ALA A 14 -16.38 3.88 -14.09
CA ALA A 14 -16.84 2.83 -14.99
C ALA A 14 -16.85 3.27 -16.48
N GLY A 15 -16.73 4.57 -16.72
CA GLY A 15 -16.76 5.17 -18.05
C GLY A 15 -15.38 5.27 -18.70
N PRO A 16 -15.26 6.03 -19.81
CA PRO A 16 -13.99 6.28 -20.47
C PRO A 16 -13.07 7.26 -19.72
N GLY A 17 -13.52 7.83 -18.59
CA GLY A 17 -12.74 8.75 -17.77
C GLY A 17 -11.83 8.05 -16.77
N ASN A 18 -10.83 8.78 -16.27
CA ASN A 18 -9.94 8.33 -15.20
C ASN A 18 -10.71 8.07 -13.90
N ALA A 19 -10.17 7.22 -13.03
CA ALA A 19 -10.69 7.10 -11.66
C ALA A 19 -10.53 8.44 -10.93
N GLY A 20 -11.42 8.68 -9.97
CA GLY A 20 -11.30 9.85 -9.09
C GLY A 20 -10.00 9.82 -8.27
N ASN A 21 -9.64 10.99 -7.73
CA ASN A 21 -8.53 11.13 -6.82
C ASN A 21 -9.03 11.07 -5.36
N THR A 22 -8.26 10.42 -4.50
CA THR A 22 -8.52 10.36 -3.06
C THR A 22 -7.46 11.18 -2.33
N PHE A 23 -7.89 12.18 -1.57
CA PHE A 23 -7.01 12.99 -0.73
C PHE A 23 -7.36 12.79 0.75
N ILE A 24 -6.40 12.32 1.55
CA ILE A 24 -6.56 12.07 2.98
C ILE A 24 -5.55 12.90 3.75
N ASN A 25 -6.06 13.86 4.53
CA ASN A 25 -5.29 14.53 5.55
C ASN A 25 -5.65 13.94 6.92
N ALA A 26 -4.74 13.14 7.48
CA ALA A 26 -4.97 12.40 8.72
C ALA A 26 -4.59 13.17 9.99
N GLY A 27 -4.09 14.41 9.86
CA GLY A 27 -3.55 15.18 10.98
C GLY A 27 -2.27 14.54 11.51
N GLN A 28 -2.27 14.15 12.78
CA GLN A 28 -1.09 13.56 13.42
C GLN A 28 -0.73 12.16 12.88
N GLN A 29 -1.73 11.29 12.71
CA GLN A 29 -1.47 9.90 12.34
C GLN A 29 -2.65 9.26 11.60
N LEU A 30 -2.33 8.30 10.73
CA LEU A 30 -3.26 7.38 10.09
C LEU A 30 -2.94 5.94 10.53
N ASP A 31 -3.90 5.27 11.17
CA ASP A 31 -3.82 3.84 11.44
C ASP A 31 -4.86 3.10 10.59
N VAL A 32 -4.41 2.15 9.78
CA VAL A 32 -5.24 1.29 8.92
C VAL A 32 -5.08 -0.16 9.39
N LEU A 33 -6.14 -0.74 9.95
CA LEU A 33 -6.08 -2.01 10.67
C LEU A 33 -7.07 -3.01 10.08
N ASP A 34 -6.60 -4.19 9.70
CA ASP A 34 -7.43 -5.31 9.22
C ASP A 34 -8.45 -4.89 8.13
N SER A 35 -7.97 -4.11 7.15
CA SER A 35 -8.78 -3.52 6.09
C SER A 35 -8.13 -3.80 4.72
N PRO A 36 -8.41 -4.96 4.10
CA PRO A 36 -7.71 -5.45 2.91
C PRO A 36 -8.02 -4.67 1.62
N ASN A 37 -8.94 -3.70 1.65
CA ASN A 37 -9.25 -2.76 0.57
C ASN A 37 -9.52 -1.36 1.16
N ALA A 38 -8.66 -0.92 2.07
CA ALA A 38 -8.92 0.26 2.89
C ALA A 38 -9.02 1.55 2.06
N ILE A 39 -8.14 1.73 1.08
CA ILE A 39 -8.14 2.93 0.25
C ILE A 39 -7.89 2.52 -1.19
N THR A 40 -8.88 2.72 -2.05
CA THR A 40 -8.82 2.23 -3.44
C THR A 40 -9.20 3.30 -4.45
N THR A 41 -8.51 3.32 -5.59
CA THR A 41 -9.00 4.00 -6.79
C THR A 41 -8.98 3.05 -7.99
N GLN A 42 -10.06 3.02 -8.77
CA GLN A 42 -10.18 2.09 -9.89
C GLN A 42 -10.82 2.71 -11.13
N ALA A 43 -10.18 2.52 -12.29
CA ALA A 43 -10.75 2.87 -13.58
C ALA A 43 -10.98 1.64 -14.45
N ALA A 44 -12.11 1.60 -15.14
CA ALA A 44 -12.39 0.54 -16.11
C ALA A 44 -11.59 0.70 -17.40
N ARG A 45 -11.47 1.94 -17.91
CA ARG A 45 -11.00 2.18 -19.30
C ARG A 45 -9.82 3.14 -19.44
N ALA A 46 -9.56 3.97 -18.43
CA ALA A 46 -8.51 5.00 -18.43
C ALA A 46 -7.65 4.90 -17.16
N SER A 47 -6.92 5.93 -16.76
CA SER A 47 -5.94 5.81 -15.67
C SER A 47 -6.56 5.58 -14.29
N GLY A 48 -5.88 4.77 -13.47
CA GLY A 48 -6.33 4.27 -12.16
C GLY A 48 -6.49 5.30 -11.04
N GLY A 49 -6.36 6.60 -11.33
CA GLY A 49 -6.51 7.70 -10.36
C GLY A 49 -5.28 7.92 -9.48
N ASN A 50 -5.40 8.81 -8.50
CA ASN A 50 -4.34 9.09 -7.53
C ASN A 50 -4.84 8.98 -6.10
N ILE A 51 -3.98 8.47 -5.21
CA ILE A 51 -4.18 8.48 -3.76
C ILE A 51 -3.07 9.35 -3.15
N ASP A 52 -3.43 10.41 -2.43
CA ASP A 52 -2.52 11.28 -1.68
C ASP A 52 -2.89 11.23 -0.20
N ILE A 53 -1.98 10.71 0.62
CA ILE A 53 -2.15 10.53 2.06
C ILE A 53 -1.06 11.32 2.78
N ARG A 54 -1.50 12.22 3.66
CA ARG A 54 -0.61 13.06 4.47
C ARG A 54 -0.91 12.89 5.94
N ALA A 55 0.14 12.70 6.73
CA ALA A 55 0.09 12.68 8.18
C ALA A 55 1.38 13.30 8.74
N ILE A 56 1.31 13.95 9.90
CA ILE A 56 2.47 14.66 10.46
C ILE A 56 3.49 13.66 11.02
N ASP A 57 3.04 12.65 11.75
CA ASP A 57 3.96 11.75 12.50
C ASP A 57 4.01 10.34 11.90
N ARG A 58 2.87 9.71 11.62
CA ARG A 58 2.87 8.28 11.23
C ARG A 58 1.75 7.88 10.29
N VAL A 59 2.07 6.99 9.35
CA VAL A 59 1.11 6.12 8.66
C VAL A 59 1.44 4.68 9.00
N ARG A 60 0.48 3.94 9.57
CA ARG A 60 0.62 2.53 9.92
C ARG A 60 -0.46 1.70 9.25
N LEU A 61 -0.06 0.65 8.54
CA LEU A 61 -0.94 -0.35 7.96
C LEU A 61 -0.66 -1.70 8.62
N VAL A 62 -1.69 -2.36 9.11
CA VAL A 62 -1.64 -3.73 9.66
C VAL A 62 -2.68 -4.57 8.93
N ASN A 63 -2.27 -5.67 8.30
CA ASN A 63 -3.11 -6.57 7.48
C ASN A 63 -4.05 -5.81 6.52
N SER A 64 -3.56 -4.74 5.91
CA SER A 64 -4.38 -3.80 5.16
C SER A 64 -3.81 -3.55 3.77
N SER A 65 -4.63 -2.97 2.89
CA SER A 65 -4.15 -2.59 1.55
C SER A 65 -4.60 -1.21 1.11
N ILE A 66 -3.74 -0.57 0.31
CA ILE A 66 -3.99 0.65 -0.43
C ILE A 66 -3.68 0.36 -1.89
N SER A 67 -4.59 0.69 -2.80
CA SER A 67 -4.38 0.37 -4.21
C SER A 67 -4.94 1.37 -5.20
N THR A 68 -4.22 1.54 -6.30
CA THR A 68 -4.73 2.17 -7.52
C THR A 68 -4.70 1.15 -8.64
N SER A 69 -5.77 1.10 -9.46
CA SER A 69 -5.87 0.10 -10.52
C SER A 69 -6.58 0.56 -11.78
N VAL A 70 -6.18 0.00 -12.92
CA VAL A 70 -6.88 0.11 -14.20
C VAL A 70 -7.05 -1.25 -14.85
N LEU A 71 -8.23 -1.49 -15.44
CA LEU A 71 -8.56 -2.74 -16.14
C LEU A 71 -8.26 -2.72 -17.65
N SER A 72 -7.96 -1.55 -18.22
CA SER A 72 -7.65 -1.34 -19.64
C SER A 72 -6.15 -1.40 -19.96
N ALA A 73 -5.84 -1.77 -21.20
CA ALA A 73 -4.48 -1.79 -21.75
C ALA A 73 -3.88 -0.41 -21.96
N ASP A 74 -4.71 0.60 -22.22
CA ASP A 74 -4.24 1.94 -22.58
C ASP A 74 -4.07 2.88 -21.38
N GLY A 75 -4.44 2.43 -20.17
CA GLY A 75 -4.39 3.25 -18.96
C GLY A 75 -3.16 2.98 -18.09
N SER A 76 -2.78 3.97 -17.27
CA SER A 76 -1.74 3.80 -16.25
C SER A 76 -2.35 3.34 -14.92
N GLY A 77 -1.60 2.54 -14.16
CA GLY A 77 -1.98 1.99 -12.85
C GLY A 77 -2.30 3.01 -11.77
N GLY A 78 -2.09 4.31 -12.01
CA GLY A 78 -2.35 5.39 -11.06
C GLY A 78 -1.13 5.74 -10.21
N ASN A 79 -1.27 6.70 -9.29
CA ASN A 79 -0.18 7.06 -8.38
C ASN A 79 -0.61 7.04 -6.93
N ILE A 80 0.28 6.60 -6.05
CA ILE A 80 0.11 6.62 -4.60
C ILE A 80 1.23 7.47 -4.01
N PHE A 81 0.86 8.48 -3.22
CA PHE A 81 1.77 9.33 -2.50
C PHE A 81 1.44 9.27 -0.99
N ILE A 82 2.45 8.97 -0.18
CA ILE A 82 2.33 8.85 1.28
C ILE A 82 3.45 9.65 1.94
N ASP A 83 3.09 10.67 2.72
CA ASP A 83 4.05 11.59 3.36
C ASP A 83 3.84 11.74 4.88
N PRO A 84 4.47 10.85 5.67
CA PRO A 84 4.65 11.04 7.11
C PRO A 84 6.13 10.96 7.56
N LYS A 85 6.41 11.30 8.83
CA LYS A 85 7.74 11.03 9.41
C LYS A 85 8.06 9.54 9.55
N VAL A 86 7.04 8.69 9.69
CA VAL A 86 7.20 7.24 9.87
C VAL A 86 6.14 6.49 9.06
N VAL A 87 6.58 5.51 8.26
CA VAL A 87 5.70 4.54 7.60
C VAL A 87 5.94 3.17 8.20
N ILE A 88 4.87 2.48 8.58
CA ILE A 88 4.91 1.11 9.10
C ILE A 88 3.94 0.25 8.29
N LEU A 89 4.44 -0.81 7.64
CA LEU A 89 3.65 -1.81 6.93
C LEU A 89 3.83 -3.17 7.59
N GLU A 90 2.79 -3.70 8.21
CA GLU A 90 2.79 -5.02 8.86
C GLU A 90 1.77 -5.90 8.14
N GLY A 91 2.20 -6.96 7.46
CA GLY A 91 1.32 -7.82 6.68
C GLY A 91 0.50 -7.08 5.61
N SER A 92 0.96 -5.90 5.18
CA SER A 92 0.17 -4.94 4.40
C SER A 92 0.78 -4.69 3.03
N ASN A 93 -0.06 -4.27 2.08
CA ASN A 93 0.36 -4.05 0.69
C ASN A 93 -0.05 -2.65 0.20
N VAL A 94 0.82 -2.03 -0.58
CA VAL A 94 0.52 -0.79 -1.32
C VAL A 94 0.82 -1.07 -2.78
N THR A 95 -0.17 -0.96 -3.67
CA THR A 95 -0.05 -1.40 -5.07
C THR A 95 -0.61 -0.38 -6.05
N ALA A 96 0.10 -0.12 -7.14
CA ALA A 96 -0.36 0.75 -8.22
C ALA A 96 -0.20 0.00 -9.55
N GLN A 97 -1.29 -0.56 -10.07
CA GLN A 97 -1.23 -1.63 -11.06
C GLN A 97 -2.15 -1.36 -12.26
N ALA A 98 -1.70 -1.77 -13.42
CA ALA A 98 -2.53 -1.87 -14.62
C ALA A 98 -2.60 -3.33 -15.03
N VAL A 99 -3.75 -3.78 -15.56
CA VAL A 99 -3.92 -5.16 -16.03
C VAL A 99 -3.06 -5.40 -17.27
N GLU A 100 -3.17 -4.54 -18.28
CA GLU A 100 -2.41 -4.64 -19.54
C GLU A 100 -1.58 -3.38 -19.84
N GLY A 101 -1.84 -2.27 -19.14
CA GLY A 101 -1.13 -1.01 -19.34
C GLY A 101 0.12 -0.83 -18.49
N ALA A 102 0.62 0.41 -18.46
CA ALA A 102 1.78 0.75 -17.65
C ALA A 102 1.45 0.71 -16.15
N GLY A 103 2.33 0.12 -15.34
CA GLY A 103 2.24 0.18 -13.89
C GLY A 103 2.17 1.61 -13.36
N GLY A 104 1.70 1.75 -12.12
CA GLY A 104 1.61 3.03 -11.45
C GLY A 104 2.85 3.37 -10.62
N ASN A 105 2.93 4.61 -10.12
CA ASN A 105 4.02 5.02 -9.24
C ASN A 105 3.57 5.01 -7.77
N ILE A 106 4.44 4.51 -6.89
CA ILE A 106 4.23 4.58 -5.44
C ILE A 106 5.40 5.35 -4.84
N THR A 107 5.10 6.41 -4.11
CA THR A 107 6.11 7.28 -3.48
C THR A 107 5.82 7.39 -1.98
N PHE A 108 6.83 7.07 -1.18
CA PHE A 108 6.84 7.32 0.25
C PHE A 108 7.85 8.42 0.54
N VAL A 109 7.40 9.55 1.07
CA VAL A 109 8.25 10.60 1.60
C VAL A 109 8.31 10.39 3.10
N THR A 110 9.33 9.68 3.56
CA THR A 110 9.49 9.38 4.99
C THR A 110 10.97 9.23 5.36
N PRO A 111 11.41 9.80 6.49
CA PRO A 111 12.69 9.48 7.11
C PRO A 111 12.82 8.04 7.59
N LEU A 112 11.70 7.39 7.96
CA LEU A 112 11.70 6.03 8.49
C LEU A 112 10.62 5.17 7.83
N PHE A 113 11.04 4.06 7.24
CA PHE A 113 10.16 3.08 6.61
C PHE A 113 10.42 1.69 7.22
N LEU A 114 9.40 1.11 7.83
CA LEU A 114 9.42 -0.23 8.42
C LEU A 114 8.41 -1.11 7.69
N ALA A 115 8.87 -2.25 7.17
CA ALA A 115 7.99 -3.21 6.52
C ALA A 115 8.27 -4.63 7.02
N CYS A 116 7.23 -5.28 7.54
CA CYS A 116 7.22 -6.67 7.94
C CYS A 116 6.15 -7.40 7.13
N ARG A 117 6.54 -8.47 6.43
CA ARG A 117 5.61 -9.38 5.78
C ARG A 117 5.58 -10.67 6.59
N ALA A 118 4.39 -11.12 6.99
CA ALA A 118 4.24 -12.46 7.50
C ALA A 118 4.63 -13.45 6.38
N ARG A 119 5.76 -14.14 6.53
CA ARG A 119 6.11 -15.24 5.63
C ARG A 119 5.16 -16.40 5.92
N ALA A 120 4.25 -16.68 5.00
CA ALA A 120 3.58 -17.97 4.93
C ALA A 120 4.51 -18.98 4.24
N GLU A 121 5.59 -19.45 4.90
CA GLU A 121 6.31 -20.69 4.55
C GLU A 121 7.47 -20.93 5.56
N ASP A 122 7.20 -21.57 6.70
CA ASP A 122 8.19 -22.44 7.38
C ASP A 122 7.48 -23.67 7.94
N GLN A 123 7.04 -24.53 7.02
CA GLN A 123 6.54 -25.88 7.32
C GLN A 123 7.26 -26.94 6.48
N ARG A 124 8.32 -26.60 5.74
CA ARG A 124 9.12 -27.57 4.98
C ARG A 124 10.58 -27.13 4.90
N HIS A 125 11.38 -27.67 5.82
CA HIS A 125 12.85 -27.79 5.82
C HIS A 125 13.62 -26.70 6.61
N GLY A 126 14.16 -27.11 7.76
CA GLY A 126 15.08 -26.32 8.59
C GLY A 126 16.45 -26.05 7.92
N PRO A 127 17.27 -25.14 8.48
CA PRO A 127 18.37 -24.52 7.73
C PRO A 127 19.70 -25.27 7.87
N PRO A 128 20.55 -25.31 6.82
CA PRO A 128 21.99 -25.37 6.95
C PRO A 128 22.59 -23.97 6.73
N TRP A 129 23.24 -23.46 7.78
CA TRP A 129 23.97 -22.19 7.89
C TRP A 129 24.73 -21.72 6.62
N SER A 130 24.70 -20.41 6.31
CA SER A 130 25.90 -19.54 6.20
C SER A 130 25.68 -18.19 5.47
N ARG A 131 26.10 -17.10 6.13
CA ARG A 131 26.81 -15.92 5.59
C ARG A 131 26.14 -15.09 4.46
N LEU A 132 25.66 -13.88 4.78
CA LEU A 132 26.24 -12.56 4.37
C LEU A 132 25.24 -11.40 4.54
N ARG A 133 25.82 -10.20 4.71
CA ARG A 133 25.19 -8.97 5.20
C ARG A 133 24.41 -8.21 4.12
N ALA A 134 23.20 -7.78 4.46
CA ALA A 134 22.60 -6.48 4.12
C ALA A 134 21.44 -6.22 5.10
N ARG A 135 21.41 -5.06 5.76
CA ARG A 135 20.37 -4.68 6.75
C ARG A 135 19.04 -4.35 6.04
N GLN A 136 18.35 -5.37 5.55
CA GLN A 136 16.88 -5.41 5.66
C GLN A 136 16.61 -5.98 7.04
N MET A 137 16.13 -5.16 7.97
CA MET A 137 15.64 -5.66 9.24
C MET A 137 14.29 -6.31 8.97
N PHE A 138 14.32 -7.54 8.45
CA PHE A 138 13.20 -8.45 8.60
C PHE A 138 12.98 -8.57 10.12
N CYS A 139 11.77 -8.27 10.58
CA CYS A 139 11.36 -8.62 11.94
C CYS A 139 11.41 -10.14 12.04
N HIS A 140 12.52 -10.67 12.54
CA HIS A 140 12.64 -12.02 13.04
C HIS A 140 12.20 -11.94 14.50
N PHE A 141 11.08 -12.58 14.83
CA PHE A 141 10.68 -12.81 16.19
C PHE A 141 10.95 -14.28 16.43
N ASP A 142 12.10 -14.57 17.05
CA ASP A 142 12.34 -15.85 17.69
C ASP A 142 11.55 -15.82 19.01
N ASP A 143 10.53 -16.68 19.15
CA ASP A 143 9.95 -17.04 20.44
C ASP A 143 10.89 -18.00 21.20
#